data_AF-A0A5B9FVU5-F1
#
_entry.id   AF-A0A5B9FVU5-F1
#
_cell.length_a   1.000
_cell.length_b   1.000
_cell.length_c   1.000
_cell.angle_alpha   90.00
_cell.angle_beta   90.00
_cell.angle_gamma   90.00
#
_symmetry.space_group_name_H-M   'P 1'
#
loop_
_entity.id
_entity.type
_entity.pdbx_description
1 polymer ?
#
loop_
_entity_poly.entity_id
_entity_poly.type
_entity_poly.pdbx_seq_one_letter_code
_entity_poly.pdbx_strand_id
1 'polypeptide(L)'
;MKKKTLILIASIAFSINLSAQNLFPVKLENCKTDSFCLDCGDIKAGYDENEFSKMLSTLNKSLNLKGIKGAVKFQVLIDKKGRGCVLSHTDNSKSFISQKIIDELNKFNKWIPAETDGEKIEKTSVNFIFKIENNKLTGEIERVDMDAFMKSFDKPVDPKVSNDHYTYTNDNLKNYNITVWNSKNSDLPNNMTNNIAISKNGIIWLTIDEGLVQFNGKNFTRTEQDITDKGKYFGYSSLAIDNNDTKWVYAKNNLYSYDDKKWSIYTSEDIGLDGIHEVINNPNSNEIYVCSNEGLAILKNNKWSVLNKDNTKGLPSNRVFFVKRDSKNRLWIGTYEGTAMIDENGVVTNFEKTKTLLKGKCISSMDEDPKGNLYFTLFEYDRKDSKTLNYVEGIAVWSNNGIFNLLSIENSGMPSDHANSLVYDKKENVLWITTNNAGLVRYDLKDGWENYHNKNSDIPTSYISKVILDNNGNILLATRQGLVKIEKK
;
A
#
# COMPACT_ATOMS: atom_id res chain seq x y z
N MET A 1 38.51 -33.82 21.20
CA MET A 1 37.27 -33.45 21.91
C MET A 1 36.70 -32.18 21.28
N LYS A 2 35.69 -32.31 20.41
CA LYS A 2 35.05 -31.17 19.72
C LYS A 2 33.99 -30.54 20.65
N LYS A 3 34.15 -29.25 20.97
CA LYS A 3 33.10 -28.43 21.60
C LYS A 3 32.00 -28.17 20.57
N LYS A 4 30.77 -28.62 20.85
CA LYS A 4 29.57 -28.22 20.10
C LYS A 4 29.10 -26.88 20.64
N THR A 5 29.20 -25.83 19.83
CA THR A 5 28.57 -24.53 20.10
C THR A 5 27.14 -24.62 19.57
N LEU A 6 26.16 -24.46 20.46
CA LEU A 6 24.74 -24.43 20.14
C LEU A 6 24.45 -23.05 19.54
N ILE A 7 24.16 -22.97 18.24
CA ILE A 7 23.75 -21.73 17.57
C ILE A 7 22.24 -21.64 17.73
N LEU A 8 21.79 -20.67 18.54
CA LEU A 8 20.39 -20.33 18.75
C LEU A 8 19.91 -19.55 17.51
N ILE A 9 19.07 -20.18 16.69
CA ILE A 9 18.49 -19.56 15.49
C ILE A 9 17.27 -18.76 15.92
N ALA A 10 17.36 -17.43 15.89
CA ALA A 10 16.25 -16.53 16.13
C ALA A 10 15.42 -16.37 14.85
N SER A 11 14.22 -16.95 14.84
CA SER A 11 13.15 -16.61 13.90
C SER A 11 12.57 -15.24 14.25
N ILE A 12 12.27 -14.46 13.21
CA ILE A 12 11.97 -13.01 13.19
C ILE A 12 10.85 -12.81 12.15
N ALA A 13 9.61 -12.57 12.53
CA ALA A 13 8.45 -12.45 11.66
C ALA A 13 7.70 -11.15 11.95
N PHE A 14 7.76 -10.24 10.99
CA PHE A 14 7.09 -8.95 11.02
C PHE A 14 5.78 -8.97 10.22
N SER A 15 5.11 -7.83 10.26
CA SER A 15 3.70 -7.68 10.58
C SER A 15 3.04 -6.71 9.60
N ILE A 16 1.85 -7.05 9.08
CA ILE A 16 1.05 -6.13 8.25
C ILE A 16 0.45 -5.07 9.18
N ASN A 17 1.05 -3.87 9.22
CA ASN A 17 0.47 -2.73 9.92
C ASN A 17 -0.68 -2.14 9.10
N LEU A 18 -1.92 -2.42 9.49
CA LEU A 18 -3.10 -1.80 8.93
C LEU A 18 -3.40 -0.50 9.70
N SER A 19 -3.76 0.58 8.98
CA SER A 19 -4.47 1.71 9.59
C SER A 19 -5.69 1.15 10.32
N ALA A 20 -5.94 1.54 11.56
CA ALA A 20 -6.95 0.91 12.41
C ALA A 20 -8.34 0.90 11.76
N GLN A 21 -8.67 -0.21 11.10
CA GLN A 21 -9.98 -0.46 10.51
C GLN A 21 -10.63 -1.61 11.25
N ASN A 22 -11.92 -1.43 11.54
CA ASN A 22 -12.74 -2.49 12.12
C ASN A 22 -13.01 -3.52 11.02
N LEU A 23 -12.72 -4.78 11.28
CA LEU A 23 -12.95 -5.87 10.33
C LEU A 23 -14.43 -6.25 10.24
N PHE A 24 -15.19 -6.00 11.31
CA PHE A 24 -16.60 -6.37 11.41
C PHE A 24 -17.54 -5.15 11.51
N PRO A 25 -18.81 -5.28 11.09
CA PRO A 25 -19.72 -4.15 10.90
C PRO A 25 -20.10 -3.41 12.19
N VAL A 26 -20.17 -4.10 13.34
CA VAL A 26 -20.46 -3.44 14.62
C VAL A 26 -19.17 -3.02 15.29
N LYS A 27 -19.00 -1.71 15.48
CA LYS A 27 -17.83 -1.10 16.10
C LYS A 27 -18.11 -0.80 17.56
N LEU A 28 -17.11 -0.99 18.41
CA LEU A 28 -17.18 -0.64 19.83
C LEU A 28 -16.20 0.51 20.11
N GLU A 29 -16.66 1.55 20.83
CA GLU A 29 -15.85 2.75 21.14
C GLU A 29 -14.96 2.58 22.39
N ASN A 30 -14.96 1.39 22.98
CA ASN A 30 -14.20 1.04 24.19
C ASN A 30 -12.68 0.97 23.96
N CYS A 31 -12.22 0.82 22.71
CA CYS A 31 -10.80 0.64 22.38
C CYS A 31 -10.36 1.69 21.35
N LYS A 32 -9.32 2.47 21.68
CA LYS A 32 -8.70 3.40 20.73
C LYS A 32 -7.37 2.86 20.23
N THR A 33 -7.20 2.84 18.91
CA THR A 33 -5.92 2.55 18.29
C THR A 33 -5.82 3.22 16.92
N ASP A 34 -4.63 3.70 16.59
CA ASP A 34 -4.35 4.34 15.29
C ASP A 34 -3.85 3.30 14.26
N SER A 35 -3.25 2.22 14.75
CA SER A 35 -2.81 1.06 13.96
C SER A 35 -2.85 -0.21 14.80
N PHE A 36 -2.87 -1.35 14.11
CA PHE A 36 -2.59 -2.65 14.72
C PHE A 36 -2.04 -3.57 13.63
N CYS A 37 -1.42 -4.65 14.08
CA CYS A 37 -1.05 -5.71 13.17
C CYS A 37 -2.09 -6.85 13.16
N LEU A 38 -2.52 -7.32 11.99
CA LEU A 38 -3.46 -8.44 11.89
C LEU A 38 -2.73 -9.79 11.89
N ASP A 39 -3.03 -10.64 12.88
CA ASP A 39 -2.59 -12.04 12.99
C ASP A 39 -1.09 -12.28 12.68
N CYS A 40 -0.21 -11.43 13.21
CA CYS A 40 1.23 -11.44 12.95
C CYS A 40 2.07 -11.85 14.16
N GLY A 41 3.41 -11.73 14.00
CA GLY A 41 4.41 -12.25 14.93
C GLY A 41 4.94 -13.61 14.49
N ASP A 42 6.15 -13.94 14.95
CA ASP A 42 6.70 -15.30 14.90
C ASP A 42 5.88 -16.19 15.81
N ILE A 43 5.62 -15.64 17.00
CA ILE A 43 4.69 -16.16 17.97
C ILE A 43 3.44 -15.32 17.81
N LYS A 44 2.37 -15.95 17.34
CA LYS A 44 1.07 -15.29 17.13
C LYS A 44 0.44 -14.95 18.48
N ALA A 45 -0.23 -13.80 18.55
CA ALA A 45 -1.05 -13.46 19.71
C ALA A 45 -2.11 -14.55 19.95
N GLY A 46 -2.34 -14.89 21.21
CA GLY A 46 -3.18 -16.00 21.62
C GLY A 46 -3.67 -15.85 23.05
N TYR A 47 -4.00 -16.96 23.70
CA TYR A 47 -4.48 -17.00 25.08
C TYR A 47 -3.93 -18.23 25.80
N ASP A 48 -3.88 -18.17 27.13
CA ASP A 48 -3.70 -19.36 27.95
C ASP A 48 -4.93 -20.28 27.83
N GLU A 49 -4.74 -21.49 27.32
CA GLU A 49 -5.84 -22.42 27.01
C GLU A 49 -6.64 -22.85 28.24
N ASN A 50 -5.98 -23.03 29.39
CA ASN A 50 -6.63 -23.44 30.63
C ASN A 50 -7.50 -22.32 31.18
N GLU A 51 -6.99 -21.09 31.18
CA GLU A 51 -7.71 -19.92 31.67
C GLU A 51 -8.86 -19.55 30.71
N PHE A 52 -8.65 -19.66 29.39
CA PHE A 52 -9.70 -19.42 28.41
C PHE A 52 -10.81 -20.47 28.51
N SER A 53 -10.46 -21.74 28.74
CA SER A 53 -11.43 -22.81 29.00
C SER A 53 -12.25 -22.57 30.28
N LYS A 54 -11.63 -22.00 31.34
CA LYS A 54 -12.36 -21.59 32.55
C LYS A 54 -13.35 -20.47 32.26
N MET A 55 -12.94 -19.44 31.51
CA MET A 55 -13.82 -18.35 31.08
C MET A 55 -15.02 -18.89 30.28
N LEU A 56 -14.79 -19.77 29.30
CA LEU A 56 -15.85 -20.44 28.53
C LEU A 56 -16.79 -21.26 29.41
N SER A 57 -16.25 -21.97 30.42
CA SER A 57 -17.06 -22.73 31.37
C SER A 57 -17.98 -21.82 32.18
N THR A 58 -17.49 -20.67 32.63
CA THR A 58 -18.28 -19.64 33.33
C THR A 58 -19.37 -19.06 32.45
N LEU A 59 -19.08 -18.76 31.19
CA LEU A 59 -20.07 -18.31 30.21
C LEU A 59 -21.16 -19.37 29.97
N ASN A 60 -20.78 -20.62 29.75
CA ASN A 60 -21.73 -21.73 29.57
C ASN A 60 -22.63 -21.96 30.79
N LYS A 61 -22.14 -21.70 32.01
CA LYS A 61 -22.95 -21.81 33.24
C LYS A 61 -23.89 -20.63 33.45
N SER A 62 -23.51 -19.44 32.99
CA SER A 62 -24.25 -18.19 33.22
C SER A 62 -25.26 -17.85 32.12
N LEU A 63 -25.10 -18.41 30.92
CA LEU A 63 -25.96 -18.14 29.77
C LEU A 63 -27.02 -19.24 29.58
N ASN A 64 -28.25 -18.85 29.27
CA ASN A 64 -29.27 -19.79 28.80
C ASN A 64 -29.14 -19.97 27.28
N LEU A 65 -28.50 -21.06 26.86
CA LEU A 65 -28.21 -21.36 25.45
C LEU A 65 -29.24 -22.31 24.81
N LYS A 66 -30.33 -22.64 25.52
CA LYS A 66 -31.28 -23.66 25.07
C LYS A 66 -32.00 -23.22 23.79
N GLY A 67 -31.87 -24.00 22.73
CA GLY A 67 -32.52 -23.74 21.44
C GLY A 67 -31.88 -22.64 20.60
N ILE A 68 -30.74 -22.10 21.04
CA ILE A 68 -29.98 -21.09 20.28
C ILE A 68 -28.94 -21.82 19.43
N LYS A 69 -28.84 -21.41 18.16
CA LYS A 69 -27.78 -21.85 17.23
C LYS A 69 -27.26 -20.66 16.45
N GLY A 70 -25.94 -20.59 16.27
CA GLY A 70 -25.33 -19.53 15.47
C GLY A 70 -23.87 -19.31 15.82
N ALA A 71 -23.24 -18.39 15.09
CA ALA A 71 -21.86 -18.00 15.33
C ALA A 71 -21.72 -16.47 15.30
N VAL A 72 -20.87 -15.94 16.16
CA VAL A 72 -20.49 -14.53 16.20
C VAL A 72 -18.99 -14.43 16.13
N LYS A 73 -18.49 -13.56 15.24
CA LYS A 73 -17.07 -13.27 15.13
C LYS A 73 -16.74 -11.99 15.88
N PHE A 74 -15.62 -11.98 16.57
CA PHE A 74 -15.11 -10.84 17.33
C PHE A 74 -13.69 -10.52 16.88
N GLN A 75 -13.40 -9.24 16.72
CA GLN A 75 -12.05 -8.74 16.52
C GLN A 75 -11.54 -8.26 17.87
N VAL A 76 -10.49 -8.91 18.38
CA VAL A 76 -9.91 -8.61 19.69
C VAL A 76 -8.51 -8.06 19.51
N LEU A 77 -8.24 -6.89 20.09
CA LEU A 77 -6.95 -6.25 20.10
C LEU A 77 -6.19 -6.64 21.37
N ILE A 78 -5.02 -7.24 21.20
CA ILE A 78 -4.14 -7.70 22.27
C ILE A 78 -2.90 -6.82 22.28
N ASP A 79 -2.57 -6.22 23.42
CA ASP A 79 -1.38 -5.38 23.56
C ASP A 79 -0.16 -6.14 24.09
N LYS A 80 1.02 -5.50 24.03
CA LYS A 80 2.28 -6.07 24.56
C LYS A 80 2.26 -6.44 26.04
N LYS A 81 1.28 -5.95 26.81
CA LYS A 81 1.11 -6.26 28.24
C LYS A 81 0.16 -7.44 28.48
N GLY A 82 -0.39 -8.05 27.43
CA GLY A 82 -1.34 -9.17 27.55
C GLY A 82 -2.75 -8.71 27.93
N ARG A 83 -3.15 -7.49 27.54
CA ARG A 83 -4.51 -6.98 27.74
C ARG A 83 -5.29 -7.05 26.42
N GLY A 84 -6.51 -7.56 26.50
CA GLY A 84 -7.42 -7.67 25.36
C GLY A 84 -8.46 -6.56 25.36
N CYS A 85 -8.89 -6.17 24.16
CA CYS A 85 -9.93 -5.18 23.97
C CYS A 85 -10.70 -5.51 22.69
N VAL A 86 -12.00 -5.82 22.81
CA VAL A 86 -12.85 -6.12 21.65
C VAL A 86 -13.11 -4.84 20.86
N LEU A 87 -12.70 -4.83 19.60
CA LEU A 87 -12.75 -3.68 18.70
C LEU A 87 -14.04 -3.68 17.86
N SER A 88 -14.41 -4.85 17.32
CA SER A 88 -15.61 -5.01 16.48
C SER A 88 -16.18 -6.43 16.51
N HIS A 89 -17.43 -6.61 16.08
CA HIS A 89 -18.07 -7.93 15.94
C HIS A 89 -19.15 -7.98 14.85
N THR A 90 -19.60 -9.20 14.50
CA THR A 90 -20.59 -9.44 13.43
C THR A 90 -22.05 -9.37 13.88
N ASP A 91 -22.33 -9.41 15.18
CA ASP A 91 -23.71 -9.43 15.69
C ASP A 91 -24.40 -8.05 15.69
N ASN A 92 -25.29 -7.80 14.72
CA ASN A 92 -26.10 -6.59 14.63
C ASN A 92 -27.35 -6.60 15.54
N SER A 93 -27.66 -7.70 16.24
CA SER A 93 -28.93 -7.86 16.95
C SER A 93 -28.91 -7.33 18.39
N LYS A 94 -27.78 -6.75 18.84
CA LYS A 94 -27.55 -6.34 20.24
C LYS A 94 -27.81 -7.47 21.24
N SER A 95 -27.38 -8.70 20.92
CA SER A 95 -27.63 -9.87 21.76
C SER A 95 -27.00 -9.73 23.13
N PHE A 96 -27.76 -10.09 24.18
CA PHE A 96 -27.23 -10.19 25.55
C PHE A 96 -26.07 -11.18 25.65
N ILE A 97 -26.08 -12.24 24.84
CA ILE A 97 -24.98 -13.23 24.79
C ILE A 97 -23.71 -12.58 24.27
N SER A 98 -23.80 -11.83 23.16
CA SER A 98 -22.66 -11.12 22.59
C SER A 98 -22.10 -10.10 23.57
N GLN A 99 -22.96 -9.36 24.28
CA GLN A 99 -22.52 -8.42 25.32
C GLN A 99 -21.75 -9.12 26.45
N LYS A 100 -22.22 -10.29 26.91
CA LYS A 100 -21.51 -11.07 27.94
C LYS A 100 -20.17 -11.61 27.45
N ILE A 101 -20.09 -12.04 26.19
CA ILE A 101 -18.81 -12.46 25.59
C ILE A 101 -17.84 -11.28 25.51
N ILE A 102 -18.31 -10.10 25.08
CA ILE A 102 -17.51 -8.87 25.03
C ILE A 102 -16.96 -8.51 26.42
N ASP A 103 -17.81 -8.54 27.45
CA ASP A 103 -17.41 -8.21 28.82
C ASP A 103 -16.32 -9.17 29.34
N GLU A 104 -16.46 -10.48 29.09
CA GLU A 104 -15.48 -11.47 29.54
C GLU A 104 -14.17 -11.37 28.74
N LEU A 105 -14.22 -11.18 27.41
CA LEU A 105 -13.04 -10.98 26.58
C LEU A 105 -12.24 -9.73 26.99
N ASN A 106 -12.91 -8.63 27.32
CA ASN A 106 -12.27 -7.40 27.79
C ASN A 106 -11.67 -7.53 29.20
N LYS A 107 -12.23 -8.40 30.06
CA LYS A 107 -11.72 -8.66 31.42
C LYS A 107 -10.62 -9.71 31.45
N PHE A 108 -10.57 -10.59 30.44
CA PHE A 108 -9.57 -11.64 30.35
C PHE A 108 -8.16 -11.02 30.32
N ASN A 109 -7.30 -11.45 31.25
CA ASN A 109 -5.96 -10.89 31.43
C ASN A 109 -4.85 -11.92 31.19
N LYS A 110 -5.20 -13.06 30.60
CA LYS A 110 -4.30 -14.16 30.25
C LYS A 110 -4.10 -14.27 28.75
N TRP A 111 -4.11 -13.11 28.08
CA TRP A 111 -3.73 -13.02 26.68
C TRP A 111 -2.22 -13.21 26.53
N ILE A 112 -1.84 -13.92 25.48
CA ILE A 112 -0.46 -14.09 25.05
C ILE A 112 -0.22 -13.05 23.96
N PRO A 113 0.65 -12.04 24.18
CA PRO A 113 0.99 -11.06 23.14
C PRO A 113 1.66 -11.73 21.94
N ALA A 114 1.57 -11.11 20.77
CA ALA A 114 2.41 -11.51 19.64
C ALA A 114 3.85 -11.06 19.89
N GLU A 115 4.80 -11.87 19.42
CA GLU A 115 6.23 -11.59 19.52
C GLU A 115 6.90 -11.70 18.15
N THR A 116 7.83 -10.80 17.91
CA THR A 116 8.68 -10.73 16.73
C THR A 116 10.09 -10.47 17.22
N ASP A 117 11.03 -11.35 16.91
CA ASP A 117 12.45 -11.17 17.25
C ASP A 117 12.72 -11.18 18.75
N GLY A 118 11.81 -11.77 19.52
CA GLY A 118 11.83 -11.72 20.99
C GLY A 118 11.26 -10.43 21.60
N GLU A 119 10.83 -9.48 20.77
CA GLU A 119 10.15 -8.25 21.20
C GLU A 119 8.63 -8.39 21.06
N LYS A 120 7.88 -7.92 22.07
CA LYS A 120 6.42 -7.96 22.07
C LYS A 120 5.84 -6.85 21.20
N ILE A 121 4.96 -7.20 20.27
CA ILE A 121 4.28 -6.25 19.38
C ILE A 121 3.32 -5.37 20.20
N GLU A 122 3.37 -4.05 19.98
CA GLU A 122 2.54 -3.08 20.71
C GLU A 122 1.05 -3.43 20.72
N LYS A 123 0.48 -3.71 19.55
CA LYS A 123 -0.94 -4.06 19.37
C LYS A 123 -1.15 -5.01 18.20
N THR A 124 -1.80 -6.14 18.47
CA THR A 124 -2.16 -7.16 17.47
C THR A 124 -3.66 -7.40 17.48
N SER A 125 -4.27 -7.44 16.31
CA SER A 125 -5.68 -7.83 16.13
C SER A 125 -5.76 -9.32 15.83
N VAL A 126 -6.62 -10.02 16.55
CA VAL A 126 -6.92 -11.45 16.37
C VAL A 126 -8.42 -11.64 16.22
N ASN A 127 -8.82 -12.49 15.28
CA ASN A 127 -10.22 -12.84 15.08
C ASN A 127 -10.59 -14.05 15.92
N PHE A 128 -11.76 -14.00 16.54
CA PHE A 128 -12.34 -15.09 17.30
C PHE A 128 -13.67 -15.46 16.70
N ILE A 129 -13.97 -16.75 16.66
CA ILE A 129 -15.30 -17.25 16.34
C ILE A 129 -15.88 -17.95 17.57
N PHE A 130 -17.03 -17.46 18.01
CA PHE A 130 -17.82 -18.10 19.07
C PHE A 130 -19.03 -18.77 18.43
N LYS A 131 -19.20 -20.07 18.67
CA LYS A 131 -20.28 -20.88 18.11
C LYS A 131 -21.17 -21.40 19.23
N ILE A 132 -22.48 -21.35 19.04
CA ILE A 132 -23.45 -21.98 19.93
C ILE A 132 -24.05 -23.15 19.17
N GLU A 133 -23.73 -24.36 19.63
CA GLU A 133 -24.26 -25.59 19.08
C GLU A 133 -24.55 -26.57 20.22
N ASN A 134 -25.64 -27.33 20.11
CA ASN A 134 -26.04 -28.32 21.11
C ASN A 134 -26.12 -27.74 22.55
N ASN A 135 -26.67 -26.52 22.67
CA ASN A 135 -26.78 -25.75 23.92
C ASN A 135 -25.43 -25.43 24.61
N LYS A 136 -24.32 -25.45 23.85
CA LYS A 136 -22.98 -25.16 24.34
C LYS A 136 -22.33 -24.06 23.52
N LEU A 137 -21.75 -23.09 24.20
CA LEU A 137 -20.89 -22.06 23.62
C LEU A 137 -19.46 -22.59 23.55
N THR A 138 -18.88 -22.59 22.36
CA THR A 138 -17.45 -22.78 22.13
C THR A 138 -16.87 -21.49 21.56
N GLY A 139 -15.58 -21.25 21.81
CA GLY A 139 -14.85 -20.12 21.27
C GLY A 139 -13.45 -20.56 20.89
N GLU A 140 -12.97 -20.11 19.75
CA GLU A 140 -11.63 -20.39 19.25
C GLU A 140 -11.12 -19.19 18.44
N ILE A 141 -9.79 -19.10 18.31
CA ILE A 141 -9.20 -18.15 17.36
C ILE A 141 -9.50 -18.63 15.94
N GLU A 142 -10.02 -17.73 15.11
CA GLU A 142 -10.14 -17.92 13.68
C GLU A 142 -8.95 -17.23 13.01
N ARG A 143 -7.86 -17.97 12.79
CA ARG A 143 -6.68 -17.44 12.11
C ARG A 143 -7.02 -17.03 10.68
N VAL A 144 -6.38 -15.98 10.19
CA VAL A 144 -6.50 -15.60 8.78
C VAL A 144 -5.70 -16.63 7.98
N ASP A 145 -6.39 -17.41 7.15
CA ASP A 145 -5.74 -18.29 6.19
C ASP A 145 -5.11 -17.40 5.10
N MET A 146 -3.83 -17.10 5.27
CA MET A 146 -3.08 -16.25 4.35
C MET A 146 -2.95 -16.88 2.96
N ASP A 147 -2.89 -18.21 2.86
CA ASP A 147 -2.85 -18.91 1.57
C ASP A 147 -4.19 -18.77 0.84
N ALA A 148 -5.32 -18.92 1.55
CA ALA A 148 -6.65 -18.70 0.98
C ALA A 148 -6.90 -17.22 0.66
N PHE A 149 -6.44 -16.29 1.50
CA PHE A 149 -6.47 -14.85 1.25
C PHE A 149 -5.66 -14.51 0.00
N MET A 150 -4.45 -15.06 -0.14
CA MET A 150 -3.61 -14.88 -1.31
C MET A 150 -4.25 -15.43 -2.59
N LYS A 151 -4.77 -16.66 -2.52
CA LYS A 151 -5.53 -17.28 -3.62
C LYS A 151 -6.81 -16.51 -3.96
N SER A 152 -7.37 -15.72 -3.04
CA SER A 152 -8.53 -14.89 -3.35
C SER A 152 -8.21 -13.82 -4.40
N PHE A 153 -6.95 -13.38 -4.50
CA PHE A 153 -6.49 -12.42 -5.50
C PHE A 153 -6.20 -13.05 -6.88
N ASP A 154 -6.10 -14.39 -6.97
CA ASP A 154 -5.94 -15.10 -8.25
C ASP A 154 -7.16 -14.98 -9.16
N LYS A 155 -8.33 -14.64 -8.59
CA LYS A 155 -9.52 -14.33 -9.36
C LYS A 155 -9.61 -12.82 -9.57
N PRO A 156 -9.63 -12.34 -10.82
CA PRO A 156 -9.88 -10.94 -11.06
C PRO A 156 -11.27 -10.54 -10.59
N VAL A 157 -11.30 -9.47 -9.82
CA VAL A 157 -12.53 -8.77 -9.49
C VAL A 157 -12.97 -7.98 -10.73
N ASP A 158 -14.28 -7.88 -10.92
CA ASP A 158 -14.86 -7.07 -11.98
C ASP A 158 -14.48 -5.58 -11.81
N PRO A 159 -14.27 -4.85 -12.92
CA PRO A 159 -13.98 -3.43 -12.87
C PRO A 159 -15.09 -2.67 -12.15
N LYS A 160 -14.72 -1.71 -11.30
CA LYS A 160 -15.64 -0.76 -10.67
C LYS A 160 -15.58 0.56 -11.42
N VAL A 161 -16.31 0.63 -12.52
CA VAL A 161 -16.52 1.87 -13.27
C VAL A 161 -17.62 2.67 -12.60
N SER A 162 -17.27 3.85 -12.10
CA SER A 162 -18.21 4.80 -11.45
C SER A 162 -18.78 5.82 -12.43
N ASN A 163 -18.12 6.03 -13.58
CA ASN A 163 -18.59 6.95 -14.61
C ASN A 163 -19.65 6.27 -15.48
N ASP A 164 -20.92 6.59 -15.26
CA ASP A 164 -22.07 6.04 -15.98
C ASP A 164 -22.53 6.91 -17.17
N HIS A 165 -21.89 8.06 -17.39
CA HIS A 165 -22.20 8.99 -18.48
C HIS A 165 -21.21 8.87 -19.66
N TYR A 166 -20.08 8.19 -19.46
CA TYR A 166 -19.09 7.93 -20.52
C TYR A 166 -19.23 6.51 -21.08
N THR A 167 -19.25 6.39 -22.42
CA THR A 167 -19.22 5.08 -23.10
C THR A 167 -17.78 4.77 -23.50
N TYR A 168 -17.20 3.77 -22.86
CA TYR A 168 -15.81 3.37 -23.12
C TYR A 168 -15.65 2.58 -24.42
N THR A 169 -14.74 3.02 -25.27
CA THR A 169 -14.22 2.23 -26.39
C THR A 169 -12.78 1.77 -26.11
N ASN A 170 -12.31 0.84 -26.93
CA ASN A 170 -10.94 0.34 -26.89
C ASN A 170 -10.33 0.29 -28.31
N ASP A 171 -10.63 1.31 -29.12
CA ASP A 171 -10.32 1.35 -30.56
C ASP A 171 -8.84 1.21 -30.87
N ASN A 172 -7.96 1.68 -29.97
CA ASN A 172 -6.51 1.55 -30.12
C ASN A 172 -5.97 0.22 -29.60
N LEU A 173 -6.74 -0.59 -28.87
CA LEU A 173 -6.29 -1.88 -28.35
C LEU A 173 -5.75 -2.81 -29.45
N LYS A 174 -6.34 -2.74 -30.65
CA LYS A 174 -5.88 -3.52 -31.83
C LYS A 174 -4.43 -3.22 -32.25
N ASN A 175 -3.89 -2.05 -31.87
CA ASN A 175 -2.54 -1.61 -32.18
C ASN A 175 -1.51 -2.14 -31.17
N TYR A 176 -1.96 -2.83 -30.12
CA TYR A 176 -1.12 -3.32 -29.03
C TYR A 176 -1.11 -4.85 -28.95
N ASN A 177 0.02 -5.39 -28.51
CA ASN A 177 0.17 -6.74 -28.00
C ASN A 177 0.29 -6.66 -26.49
N ILE A 178 -0.56 -7.40 -25.78
CA ILE A 178 -0.53 -7.48 -24.31
C ILE A 178 0.07 -8.84 -23.94
N THR A 179 1.19 -8.81 -23.22
CA THR A 179 1.82 -10.01 -22.66
C THR A 179 1.68 -9.99 -21.15
N VAL A 180 1.26 -11.12 -20.59
CA VAL A 180 1.02 -11.27 -19.15
C VAL A 180 1.91 -12.38 -18.61
N TRP A 181 2.65 -12.08 -17.55
CA TRP A 181 3.38 -13.08 -16.77
C TRP A 181 2.84 -13.15 -15.35
N ASN A 182 2.36 -14.32 -14.97
CA ASN A 182 1.84 -14.65 -13.66
C ASN A 182 2.36 -16.04 -13.22
N SER A 183 2.08 -16.43 -11.98
CA SER A 183 2.53 -17.69 -11.39
C SER A 183 2.00 -18.95 -12.07
N LYS A 184 1.00 -18.83 -12.96
CA LYS A 184 0.42 -19.96 -13.70
C LYS A 184 1.08 -20.18 -15.07
N ASN A 185 1.71 -19.16 -15.63
CA ASN A 185 2.29 -19.20 -16.98
C ASN A 185 3.78 -18.82 -17.03
N SER A 186 4.40 -18.57 -15.89
CA SER A 186 5.81 -18.17 -15.77
C SER A 186 6.36 -18.59 -14.41
N ASP A 187 7.67 -18.42 -14.23
CA ASP A 187 8.35 -18.67 -12.96
C ASP A 187 8.17 -17.54 -11.92
N LEU A 188 7.20 -16.63 -12.13
CA LEU A 188 6.88 -15.57 -11.17
C LEU A 188 6.37 -16.21 -9.85
N PRO A 189 7.05 -16.00 -8.70
CA PRO A 189 6.68 -16.67 -7.45
C PRO A 189 5.32 -16.25 -6.88
N ASN A 190 4.97 -14.97 -7.01
CA ASN A 190 3.71 -14.42 -6.53
C ASN A 190 3.19 -13.34 -7.48
N ASN A 191 1.87 -13.29 -7.65
CA ASN A 191 1.17 -12.42 -8.58
C ASN A 191 0.99 -10.99 -8.10
N MET A 192 0.99 -10.73 -6.79
CA MET A 192 0.70 -9.41 -6.25
C MET A 192 1.92 -8.51 -6.39
N THR A 193 2.05 -7.87 -7.56
CA THR A 193 3.12 -6.90 -7.82
C THR A 193 2.66 -5.50 -7.41
N ASN A 194 3.44 -4.83 -6.57
CA ASN A 194 3.09 -3.49 -6.05
C ASN A 194 3.93 -2.40 -6.71
N ASN A 195 5.24 -2.61 -6.82
CA ASN A 195 6.15 -1.67 -7.44
C ASN A 195 6.94 -2.32 -8.58
N ILE A 196 7.33 -1.49 -9.53
CA ILE A 196 8.11 -1.86 -10.69
C ILE A 196 9.15 -0.77 -10.99
N ALA A 197 10.35 -1.18 -11.35
CA ALA A 197 11.42 -0.33 -11.86
C ALA A 197 12.20 -1.07 -12.95
N ILE A 198 12.91 -0.34 -13.81
CA ILE A 198 13.69 -0.94 -14.90
C ILE A 198 15.12 -0.48 -14.77
N SER A 199 16.04 -1.43 -14.75
CA SER A 199 17.47 -1.17 -14.83
C SER A 199 17.82 -0.61 -16.22
N LYS A 200 18.91 0.13 -16.31
CA LYS A 200 19.44 0.65 -17.58
C LYS A 200 19.67 -0.43 -18.63
N ASN A 201 19.96 -1.66 -18.22
CA ASN A 201 20.16 -2.79 -19.12
C ASN A 201 18.84 -3.48 -19.57
N GLY A 202 17.69 -2.97 -19.14
CA GLY A 202 16.37 -3.50 -19.48
C GLY A 202 15.86 -4.60 -18.53
N ILE A 203 16.62 -4.98 -17.50
CA ILE A 203 16.12 -5.91 -16.46
C ILE A 203 15.04 -5.20 -15.66
N ILE A 204 13.87 -5.83 -15.56
CA ILE A 204 12.73 -5.33 -14.82
C ILE A 204 12.84 -5.84 -13.37
N TRP A 205 12.74 -4.95 -12.40
CA TRP A 205 12.67 -5.26 -10.99
C TRP A 205 11.25 -5.06 -10.49
N LEU A 206 10.74 -6.02 -9.71
CA LEU A 206 9.40 -6.04 -9.18
C LEU A 206 9.42 -6.35 -7.70
N THR A 207 8.63 -5.60 -6.93
CA THR A 207 8.20 -6.09 -5.63
C THR A 207 6.96 -6.94 -5.84
N ILE A 208 7.04 -8.19 -5.37
CA ILE A 208 5.90 -9.10 -5.24
C ILE A 208 5.53 -9.21 -3.76
N ASP A 209 4.41 -9.85 -3.45
CA ASP A 209 4.18 -10.23 -2.07
C ASP A 209 5.34 -11.11 -1.57
N GLU A 210 5.88 -10.73 -0.42
CA GLU A 210 7.00 -11.42 0.24
C GLU A 210 8.27 -11.59 -0.61
N GLY A 211 8.53 -10.70 -1.58
CA GLY A 211 9.76 -10.81 -2.35
C GLY A 211 10.12 -9.65 -3.27
N LEU A 212 11.41 -9.62 -3.60
CA LEU A 212 11.97 -8.83 -4.69
C LEU A 212 12.43 -9.78 -5.80
N VAL A 213 11.94 -9.56 -7.02
CA VAL A 213 12.28 -10.38 -8.17
C VAL A 213 12.78 -9.52 -9.32
N GLN A 214 13.70 -10.07 -10.09
CA GLN A 214 14.12 -9.52 -11.38
C GLN A 214 13.55 -10.35 -12.52
N PHE A 215 13.27 -9.71 -13.63
CA PHE A 215 12.79 -10.31 -14.86
C PHE A 215 13.66 -9.85 -16.03
N ASN A 216 14.28 -10.81 -16.71
CA ASN A 216 15.18 -10.55 -17.83
C ASN A 216 14.49 -10.62 -19.21
N GLY A 217 13.15 -10.63 -19.24
CA GLY A 217 12.36 -10.85 -20.45
C GLY A 217 11.99 -12.31 -20.70
N LYS A 218 12.57 -13.26 -19.96
CA LYS A 218 12.27 -14.69 -20.09
C LYS A 218 11.96 -15.37 -18.75
N ASN A 219 12.84 -15.18 -17.76
CA ASN A 219 12.76 -15.85 -16.47
C ASN A 219 12.65 -14.83 -15.34
N PHE A 220 11.89 -15.18 -14.30
CA PHE A 220 11.89 -14.47 -13.04
C PHE A 220 12.91 -15.10 -12.10
N THR A 221 13.73 -14.26 -11.47
CA THR A 221 14.73 -14.70 -10.48
C THR A 221 14.51 -13.92 -9.20
N ARG A 222 14.40 -14.60 -8.06
CA ARG A 222 14.33 -13.97 -6.75
C ARG A 222 15.70 -13.39 -6.39
N THR A 223 15.76 -12.09 -6.07
CA THR A 223 17.02 -11.35 -5.93
C THR A 223 17.32 -10.93 -4.50
N GLU A 224 16.46 -11.27 -3.54
CA GLU A 224 16.63 -10.98 -2.11
C GLU A 224 17.85 -11.66 -1.44
N GLN A 225 18.73 -12.31 -2.20
CA GLN A 225 19.93 -12.96 -1.66
C GLN A 225 20.67 -11.92 -0.81
N ASP A 226 20.68 -12.17 0.50
CA ASP A 226 21.44 -11.47 1.54
C ASP A 226 20.83 -10.18 2.16
N ILE A 227 19.59 -9.80 1.84
CA ILE A 227 18.88 -8.70 2.55
C ILE A 227 18.06 -9.23 3.72
N THR A 228 17.41 -10.39 3.50
CA THR A 228 16.40 -10.95 4.39
C THR A 228 16.59 -12.46 4.53
N ASP A 229 16.28 -13.00 5.70
CA ASP A 229 16.10 -14.45 5.86
C ASP A 229 14.97 -14.93 4.93
N LYS A 230 15.24 -15.97 4.14
CA LYS A 230 14.23 -16.61 3.28
C LYS A 230 13.04 -17.10 4.11
N GLY A 231 11.81 -16.82 3.65
CA GLY A 231 10.58 -17.47 4.16
C GLY A 231 9.90 -16.80 5.36
N LYS A 232 10.08 -15.49 5.56
CA LYS A 232 9.32 -14.70 6.55
C LYS A 232 8.50 -13.63 5.81
N TYR A 233 7.26 -13.40 6.25
CA TYR A 233 6.29 -12.49 5.66
C TYR A 233 6.82 -11.04 5.69
N PHE A 234 7.06 -10.42 4.52
CA PHE A 234 7.59 -9.04 4.45
C PHE A 234 6.88 -8.20 3.38
N GLY A 235 6.46 -7.00 3.78
CA GLY A 235 5.97 -5.98 2.85
C GLY A 235 7.12 -5.14 2.31
N TYR A 236 7.43 -5.31 1.03
CA TYR A 236 8.22 -4.35 0.27
C TYR A 236 7.31 -3.19 -0.12
N SER A 237 7.47 -2.02 0.51
CA SER A 237 6.57 -0.88 0.23
C SER A 237 7.03 -0.01 -0.94
N SER A 238 8.33 -0.01 -1.26
CA SER A 238 8.89 0.86 -2.31
C SER A 238 10.10 0.26 -3.02
N LEU A 239 10.21 0.59 -4.30
CA LEU A 239 11.32 0.23 -5.19
C LEU A 239 11.60 1.39 -6.16
N ALA A 240 12.87 1.79 -6.25
CA ALA A 240 13.38 2.71 -7.26
C ALA A 240 14.74 2.24 -7.78
N ILE A 241 15.10 2.69 -8.98
CA ILE A 241 16.45 2.50 -9.53
C ILE A 241 17.02 3.88 -9.83
N ASP A 242 18.21 4.15 -9.31
CA ASP A 242 18.89 5.43 -9.48
C ASP A 242 19.66 5.54 -10.80
N ASN A 243 20.22 6.72 -11.05
CA ASN A 243 20.97 7.00 -12.28
C ASN A 243 22.32 6.30 -12.36
N ASN A 244 22.77 5.60 -11.32
CA ASN A 244 23.93 4.72 -11.34
C ASN A 244 23.53 3.23 -11.46
N ASP A 245 22.25 2.97 -11.71
CA ASP A 245 21.65 1.64 -11.71
C ASP A 245 21.64 0.96 -10.33
N THR A 246 21.74 1.72 -9.24
CA THR A 246 21.57 1.20 -7.88
C THR A 246 20.09 1.01 -7.59
N LYS A 247 19.72 -0.17 -7.08
CA LYS A 247 18.34 -0.51 -6.70
C LYS A 247 18.14 -0.08 -5.26
N TRP A 248 17.14 0.77 -5.02
CA TRP A 248 16.76 1.25 -3.70
C TRP A 248 15.44 0.60 -3.29
N VAL A 249 15.44 -0.07 -2.15
CA VAL A 249 14.33 -0.92 -1.71
C VAL A 249 14.06 -0.67 -0.23
N TYR A 250 12.82 -0.35 0.13
CA TYR A 250 12.41 -0.30 1.52
C TYR A 250 11.78 -1.63 1.94
N ALA A 251 12.36 -2.26 2.95
CA ALA A 251 11.92 -3.54 3.51
C ALA A 251 12.31 -3.61 4.99
N LYS A 252 11.59 -4.39 5.82
CA LYS A 252 11.93 -4.57 7.25
C LYS A 252 12.24 -3.26 8.01
N ASN A 253 11.47 -2.22 7.75
CA ASN A 253 11.65 -0.88 8.33
C ASN A 253 13.01 -0.21 8.03
N ASN A 254 13.79 -0.71 7.07
CA ASN A 254 15.07 -0.14 6.66
C ASN A 254 15.09 0.12 5.16
N LEU A 255 15.93 1.07 4.74
CA LEU A 255 16.22 1.29 3.34
C LEU A 255 17.46 0.49 2.96
N TYR A 256 17.40 -0.19 1.82
CA TYR A 256 18.51 -0.95 1.26
C TYR A 256 18.90 -0.39 -0.10
N SER A 257 20.19 -0.41 -0.41
CA SER A 257 20.71 -0.17 -1.75
C SER A 257 21.47 -1.38 -2.28
N TYR A 258 21.38 -1.63 -3.59
CA TYR A 258 22.10 -2.70 -4.27
C TYR A 258 22.73 -2.23 -5.57
N ASP A 259 24.04 -2.40 -5.68
CA ASP A 259 24.88 -1.98 -6.81
C ASP A 259 25.25 -3.14 -7.76
N ASP A 260 24.44 -4.21 -7.76
CA ASP A 260 24.70 -5.50 -8.41
C ASP A 260 25.89 -6.30 -7.85
N LYS A 261 26.56 -5.80 -6.80
CA LYS A 261 27.67 -6.51 -6.13
C LYS A 261 27.39 -6.74 -4.66
N LYS A 262 26.86 -5.75 -3.96
CA LYS A 262 26.61 -5.80 -2.52
C LYS A 262 25.34 -5.05 -2.13
N TRP A 263 24.70 -5.54 -1.09
CA TRP A 263 23.64 -4.83 -0.38
C TRP A 263 24.25 -3.90 0.67
N SER A 264 23.72 -2.68 0.77
CA SER A 264 23.99 -1.77 1.88
C SER A 264 22.68 -1.44 2.58
N ILE A 265 22.71 -1.29 3.91
CA ILE A 265 21.55 -0.94 4.73
C ILE A 265 21.69 0.49 5.24
N TYR A 266 20.57 1.20 5.30
CA TYR A 266 20.43 2.51 5.91
C TYR A 266 19.27 2.47 6.89
N THR A 267 19.59 2.71 8.15
CA THR A 267 18.65 2.77 9.28
C THR A 267 18.01 4.16 9.37
N SER A 268 17.00 4.30 10.23
CA SER A 268 16.42 5.61 10.52
C SER A 268 17.44 6.60 11.09
N GLU A 269 18.45 6.13 11.82
CA GLU A 269 19.56 6.95 12.32
C GLU A 269 20.46 7.45 11.17
N ASP A 270 20.74 6.61 10.18
CA ASP A 270 21.56 6.99 9.02
C ASP A 270 20.87 8.04 8.15
N ILE A 271 19.56 7.89 7.94
CA ILE A 271 18.75 8.73 7.06
C ILE A 271 18.29 10.01 7.79
N GLY A 272 18.09 9.92 9.11
CA GLY A 272 17.55 10.98 9.95
C GLY A 272 16.02 11.03 10.01
N LEU A 273 15.34 9.94 9.63
CA LEU A 273 13.87 9.80 9.70
C LEU A 273 13.41 8.35 9.72
N ASP A 274 12.22 8.10 10.25
CA ASP A 274 11.57 6.79 10.29
C ASP A 274 10.23 6.73 9.51
N GLY A 275 9.76 5.51 9.23
CA GLY A 275 8.47 5.22 8.61
C GLY A 275 8.42 5.64 7.14
N ILE A 276 9.30 5.06 6.33
CA ILE A 276 9.42 5.35 4.89
C ILE A 276 8.19 4.81 4.14
N HIS A 277 7.62 5.65 3.29
CA HIS A 277 6.48 5.33 2.42
C HIS A 277 6.93 5.05 0.99
N GLU A 278 7.78 5.92 0.43
CA GLU A 278 8.18 5.87 -0.97
C GLU A 278 9.64 6.32 -1.15
N VAL A 279 10.31 5.71 -2.13
CA VAL A 279 11.66 6.07 -2.57
C VAL A 279 11.57 6.42 -4.05
N ILE A 280 12.08 7.60 -4.43
CA ILE A 280 11.92 8.14 -5.78
C ILE A 280 13.27 8.64 -6.29
N ASN A 281 13.65 8.22 -7.50
CA ASN A 281 14.82 8.74 -8.20
C ASN A 281 14.47 10.04 -8.94
N ASN A 282 15.34 11.04 -8.82
CA ASN A 282 15.37 12.15 -9.76
C ASN A 282 16.34 11.85 -10.94
N PRO A 283 15.80 11.58 -12.15
CA PRO A 283 16.62 11.21 -13.30
C PRO A 283 17.58 12.32 -13.78
N ASN A 284 17.37 13.57 -13.36
CA ASN A 284 18.16 14.72 -13.82
C ASN A 284 19.29 15.13 -12.87
N SER A 285 19.23 14.78 -11.58
CA SER A 285 20.14 15.35 -10.56
C SER A 285 20.86 14.32 -9.68
N ASN A 286 20.67 13.02 -9.92
CA ASN A 286 21.15 11.93 -9.06
C ASN A 286 20.71 12.07 -7.59
N GLU A 287 19.61 12.78 -7.35
CA GLU A 287 18.99 12.85 -6.03
C GLU A 287 18.09 11.63 -5.83
N ILE A 288 18.19 11.00 -4.68
CA ILE A 288 17.21 10.01 -4.22
C ILE A 288 16.40 10.65 -3.13
N TYR A 289 15.08 10.62 -3.31
CA TYR A 289 14.12 11.11 -2.35
C TYR A 289 13.52 9.97 -1.56
N VAL A 290 13.36 10.16 -0.25
CA VAL A 290 12.78 9.20 0.68
C VAL A 290 11.66 9.89 1.45
N CYS A 291 10.43 9.58 1.07
CA CYS A 291 9.20 10.07 1.70
C CYS A 291 8.91 9.27 2.97
N SER A 292 8.55 9.92 4.07
CA SER A 292 8.39 9.25 5.37
C SER A 292 7.33 9.87 6.28
N ASN A 293 7.12 9.30 7.46
CA ASN A 293 6.25 9.87 8.51
C ASN A 293 6.81 11.16 9.15
N GLU A 294 8.12 11.38 9.06
CA GLU A 294 8.83 12.43 9.80
C GLU A 294 9.38 13.54 8.89
N GLY A 295 9.30 13.34 7.58
CA GLY A 295 9.67 14.34 6.59
C GLY A 295 10.06 13.72 5.25
N LEU A 296 10.82 14.49 4.48
CA LEU A 296 11.43 14.09 3.23
C LEU A 296 12.95 14.07 3.40
N ALA A 297 13.55 12.88 3.30
CA ALA A 297 15.00 12.77 3.21
C ALA A 297 15.45 12.84 1.74
N ILE A 298 16.59 13.49 1.53
CA ILE A 298 17.20 13.70 0.22
C ILE A 298 18.64 13.19 0.32
N LEU A 299 18.96 12.16 -0.47
CA LEU A 299 20.33 11.72 -0.67
C LEU A 299 20.90 12.41 -1.90
N LYS A 300 21.97 13.17 -1.70
CA LYS A 300 22.73 13.80 -2.79
C LYS A 300 24.21 13.71 -2.48
N ASN A 301 25.01 13.24 -3.43
CA ASN A 301 26.46 13.10 -3.27
C ASN A 301 26.84 12.32 -1.98
N ASN A 302 26.12 11.22 -1.69
CA ASN A 302 26.27 10.39 -0.49
C ASN A 302 26.05 11.14 0.84
N LYS A 303 25.32 12.26 0.82
CA LYS A 303 24.94 13.00 2.03
C LYS A 303 23.43 13.07 2.13
N TRP A 304 22.92 12.72 3.30
CA TRP A 304 21.52 12.87 3.66
C TRP A 304 21.25 14.29 4.13
N SER A 305 20.12 14.85 3.71
CA SER A 305 19.49 16.01 4.32
C SER A 305 17.99 15.73 4.50
N VAL A 306 17.37 16.39 5.48
CA VAL A 306 15.94 16.18 5.80
C VAL A 306 15.19 17.49 5.69
N LEU A 307 14.03 17.47 5.05
CA LEU A 307 13.03 18.54 5.04
C LEU A 307 11.83 18.11 5.88
N ASN A 308 11.46 18.92 6.87
CA ASN A 308 10.30 18.72 7.74
C ASN A 308 9.68 20.07 8.12
N LYS A 309 8.59 20.08 8.89
CA LYS A 309 7.90 21.31 9.30
C LYS A 309 8.76 22.24 10.15
N ASP A 310 9.71 21.70 10.90
CA ASP A 310 10.56 22.50 11.81
C ASP A 310 11.57 23.32 11.01
N ASN A 311 12.14 22.75 9.95
CA ASN A 311 13.15 23.41 9.12
C ASN A 311 12.63 23.98 7.78
N THR A 312 11.42 23.60 7.36
CA THR A 312 10.81 24.00 6.09
C THR A 312 9.48 24.69 6.36
N LYS A 313 9.55 25.99 6.69
CA LYS A 313 8.36 26.82 6.95
C LYS A 313 7.45 26.81 5.73
N GLY A 314 6.21 26.34 5.93
CA GLY A 314 5.23 26.22 4.86
C GLY A 314 4.95 24.78 4.43
N LEU A 315 5.72 23.79 4.88
CA LEU A 315 5.35 22.38 4.66
C LEU A 315 4.02 22.06 5.41
N PRO A 316 3.00 21.47 4.76
CA PRO A 316 1.71 21.20 5.42
C PRO A 316 1.82 20.14 6.52
N SER A 317 2.45 18.99 6.23
CA SER A 317 2.64 17.87 7.16
C SER A 317 4.06 17.29 7.11
N ASN A 318 4.53 16.69 8.21
CA ASN A 318 5.76 15.88 8.22
C ASN A 318 5.56 14.53 7.52
N ARG A 319 4.31 14.04 7.45
CA ARG A 319 3.99 12.79 6.75
C ARG A 319 4.00 13.07 5.24
N VAL A 320 5.13 12.80 4.60
CA VAL A 320 5.34 12.96 3.17
C VAL A 320 5.07 11.62 2.49
N PHE A 321 4.23 11.62 1.45
CA PHE A 321 3.89 10.41 0.69
C PHE A 321 4.47 10.40 -0.71
N PHE A 322 4.70 11.58 -1.30
CA PHE A 322 5.17 11.68 -2.68
C PHE A 322 6.07 12.90 -2.85
N VAL A 323 7.03 12.78 -3.76
CA VAL A 323 7.82 13.91 -4.23
C VAL A 323 8.29 13.72 -5.66
N LYS A 324 8.24 14.78 -6.47
CA LYS A 324 8.87 14.80 -7.78
C LYS A 324 9.37 16.20 -8.10
N ARG A 325 10.48 16.27 -8.81
CA ARG A 325 11.02 17.52 -9.34
C ARG A 325 10.59 17.68 -10.79
N ASP A 326 10.10 18.87 -11.15
CA ASP A 326 9.73 19.19 -12.53
C ASP A 326 10.90 19.77 -13.33
N SER A 327 10.67 20.02 -14.63
CA SER A 327 11.65 20.60 -15.56
C SER A 327 12.11 22.02 -15.20
N LYS A 328 11.35 22.73 -14.36
CA LYS A 328 11.68 24.06 -13.84
C LYS A 328 12.37 24.00 -12.48
N ASN A 329 12.91 22.83 -12.10
CA ASN A 329 13.63 22.60 -10.86
C ASN A 329 12.79 22.82 -9.59
N ARG A 330 11.45 22.83 -9.71
CA ARG A 330 10.54 22.96 -8.56
C ARG A 330 10.26 21.59 -7.98
N LEU A 331 10.34 21.49 -6.66
CA LEU A 331 10.11 20.26 -5.91
C LEU A 331 8.65 20.22 -5.44
N TRP A 332 7.86 19.32 -6.01
CA TRP A 332 6.46 19.09 -5.65
C TRP A 332 6.38 18.02 -4.59
N ILE A 333 5.75 18.31 -3.46
CA ILE A 333 5.73 17.47 -2.26
C ILE A 333 4.27 17.22 -1.84
N GLY A 334 3.83 15.97 -1.95
CA GLY A 334 2.54 15.50 -1.46
C GLY A 334 2.64 15.03 0.00
N THR A 335 1.80 15.58 0.87
CA THR A 335 1.82 15.28 2.32
C THR A 335 0.43 14.91 2.84
N TYR A 336 0.35 14.31 4.03
CA TYR A 336 -0.92 13.90 4.66
C TYR A 336 -1.94 15.06 4.80
N GLU A 337 -1.47 16.28 5.05
CA GLU A 337 -2.34 17.47 5.24
C GLU A 337 -2.27 18.43 4.03
N GLY A 338 -1.94 17.94 2.83
CA GLY A 338 -1.97 18.74 1.61
C GLY A 338 -0.67 18.75 0.82
N THR A 339 -0.58 19.66 -0.16
CA THR A 339 0.56 19.76 -1.09
C THR A 339 1.40 21.02 -0.84
N ALA A 340 2.71 20.89 -1.02
CA ALA A 340 3.63 22.03 -1.13
C ALA A 340 4.47 21.96 -2.40
N MET A 341 4.93 23.11 -2.86
CA MET A 341 5.95 23.23 -3.89
C MET A 341 7.08 24.13 -3.38
N ILE A 342 8.32 23.69 -3.55
CA ILE A 342 9.52 24.49 -3.29
C ILE A 342 10.10 24.90 -4.64
N ASP A 343 10.21 26.19 -4.90
CA ASP A 343 10.79 26.68 -6.16
C ASP A 343 12.33 26.59 -6.18
N GLU A 344 12.94 26.98 -7.30
CA GLU A 344 14.39 26.96 -7.48
C GLU A 344 15.15 27.89 -6.51
N ASN A 345 14.47 28.88 -5.92
CA ASN A 345 15.01 29.82 -4.95
C ASN A 345 14.75 29.38 -3.50
N GLY A 346 14.11 28.21 -3.31
CA GLY A 346 13.76 27.69 -1.98
C GLY A 346 12.47 28.27 -1.40
N VAL A 347 11.67 29.01 -2.18
CA VAL A 347 10.39 29.57 -1.70
C VAL A 347 9.34 28.47 -1.65
N VAL A 348 8.74 28.29 -0.47
CA VAL A 348 7.71 27.28 -0.23
C VAL A 348 6.33 27.86 -0.49
N THR A 349 5.63 27.33 -1.48
CA THR A 349 4.18 27.54 -1.67
C THR A 349 3.43 26.41 -0.98
N ASN A 350 2.67 26.77 0.06
CA ASN A 350 1.74 25.86 0.73
C ASN A 350 0.35 25.98 0.09
N PHE A 351 -0.10 24.94 -0.61
CA PHE A 351 -1.37 25.00 -1.33
C PHE A 351 -2.61 25.01 -0.42
N GLU A 352 -2.49 24.57 0.84
CA GLU A 352 -3.56 24.69 1.85
C GLU A 352 -3.94 26.14 2.15
N LYS A 353 -3.00 27.06 1.94
CA LYS A 353 -3.20 28.49 2.15
C LYS A 353 -3.66 29.21 0.88
N THR A 354 -3.96 28.48 -0.18
CA THR A 354 -4.41 29.03 -1.47
C THR A 354 -5.89 28.74 -1.70
N LYS A 355 -6.43 29.32 -2.79
CA LYS A 355 -7.76 28.97 -3.32
C LYS A 355 -7.68 28.09 -4.57
N THR A 356 -6.52 27.46 -4.80
CA THR A 356 -6.31 26.60 -5.97
C THR A 356 -6.98 25.24 -5.79
N LEU A 357 -7.03 24.46 -6.87
CA LEU A 357 -7.53 23.09 -6.88
C LEU A 357 -6.79 22.16 -5.89
N LEU A 358 -5.52 22.44 -5.58
CA LEU A 358 -4.71 21.61 -4.69
C LEU A 358 -4.98 21.82 -3.19
N LYS A 359 -5.86 22.77 -2.81
CA LYS A 359 -6.21 22.98 -1.41
C LYS A 359 -6.89 21.74 -0.82
N GLY A 360 -6.34 21.19 0.26
CA GLY A 360 -6.81 19.99 0.93
C GLY A 360 -6.42 18.70 0.21
N LYS A 361 -5.58 18.77 -0.83
CA LYS A 361 -5.26 17.62 -1.68
C LYS A 361 -3.78 17.28 -1.59
N CYS A 362 -3.50 15.99 -1.45
CA CYS A 362 -2.18 15.41 -1.58
C CYS A 362 -1.98 14.94 -3.03
N ILE A 363 -0.89 15.35 -3.67
CA ILE A 363 -0.47 14.72 -4.92
C ILE A 363 0.20 13.37 -4.64
N SER A 364 -0.10 12.33 -5.42
CA SER A 364 0.44 10.96 -5.20
C SER A 364 1.21 10.36 -6.38
N SER A 365 1.16 11.02 -7.54
CA SER A 365 1.92 10.72 -8.74
C SER A 365 1.95 11.98 -9.59
N MET A 366 3.00 12.16 -10.38
CA MET A 366 3.16 13.32 -11.23
C MET A 366 3.90 12.96 -12.50
N ASP A 367 3.52 13.57 -13.63
CA ASP A 367 4.36 13.61 -14.83
C ASP A 367 4.16 14.91 -15.61
N GLU A 368 5.08 15.17 -16.55
CA GLU A 368 5.17 16.44 -17.27
C GLU A 368 5.22 16.20 -18.78
N ASP A 369 4.45 16.97 -19.54
CA ASP A 369 4.56 16.98 -21.00
C ASP A 369 5.68 17.92 -21.50
N PRO A 370 6.11 17.82 -22.78
CA PRO A 370 7.11 18.72 -23.35
C PRO A 370 6.71 20.19 -23.44
N LYS A 371 5.43 20.52 -23.19
CA LYS A 371 4.93 21.90 -23.15
C LYS A 371 5.03 22.49 -21.73
N GLY A 372 5.43 21.70 -20.74
CA GLY A 372 5.55 22.09 -19.34
C GLY A 372 4.24 22.04 -18.56
N ASN A 373 3.24 21.29 -19.06
CA ASN A 373 2.03 21.00 -18.30
C ASN A 373 2.31 19.86 -17.32
N LEU A 374 1.92 20.03 -16.06
CA LEU A 374 2.05 19.01 -15.03
C LEU A 374 0.72 18.31 -14.82
N TYR A 375 0.77 16.99 -14.70
CA TYR A 375 -0.38 16.13 -14.41
C TYR A 375 -0.15 15.49 -13.05
N PHE A 376 -1.14 15.57 -12.15
CA PHE A 376 -1.05 15.02 -10.81
C PHE A 376 -2.24 14.10 -10.52
N THR A 377 -2.01 12.93 -9.96
CA THR A 377 -3.08 12.21 -9.27
C THR A 377 -3.35 12.88 -7.93
N LEU A 378 -4.62 13.03 -7.55
CA LEU A 378 -5.03 13.63 -6.29
C LEU A 378 -5.55 12.58 -5.31
N PHE A 379 -5.12 12.69 -4.07
CA PHE A 379 -5.62 11.87 -2.97
C PHE A 379 -5.86 12.73 -1.71
N GLU A 380 -6.82 12.33 -0.88
CA GLU A 380 -7.15 13.03 0.37
C GLU A 380 -7.04 12.05 1.55
N TYR A 381 -5.95 12.17 2.31
CA TYR A 381 -5.70 11.34 3.50
C TYR A 381 -6.49 11.83 4.72
N ASP A 382 -6.58 13.14 4.90
CA ASP A 382 -7.14 13.77 6.09
C ASP A 382 -8.58 14.25 5.85
N ARG A 383 -9.53 13.32 6.01
CA ARG A 383 -10.97 13.57 5.81
C ARG A 383 -11.54 14.42 6.95
N LYS A 384 -11.17 15.70 6.97
CA LYS A 384 -11.70 16.70 7.91
C LYS A 384 -13.12 17.09 7.49
N ASP A 385 -14.09 16.30 7.96
CA ASP A 385 -15.53 16.57 7.89
C ASP A 385 -16.19 16.32 6.51
N SER A 386 -16.92 15.20 6.40
CA SER A 386 -17.61 14.73 5.17
C SER A 386 -18.67 15.67 4.58
N LYS A 387 -18.94 16.80 5.23
CA LYS A 387 -20.05 17.71 4.89
C LYS A 387 -19.64 19.03 4.25
N THR A 388 -18.35 19.39 4.23
CA THR A 388 -17.91 20.75 3.85
C THR A 388 -16.79 20.82 2.82
N LEU A 389 -16.27 19.68 2.33
CA LEU A 389 -15.22 19.64 1.32
C LEU A 389 -15.69 18.85 0.09
N ASN A 390 -15.54 19.45 -1.08
CA ASN A 390 -15.77 18.80 -2.36
C ASN A 390 -14.82 17.58 -2.46
N TYR A 391 -15.39 16.39 -2.23
CA TYR A 391 -14.73 15.10 -2.41
C TYR A 391 -14.49 14.89 -3.91
N VAL A 392 -13.43 15.49 -4.41
CA VAL A 392 -12.98 15.28 -5.79
C VAL A 392 -11.52 14.86 -5.72
N GLU A 393 -11.31 13.57 -5.98
CA GLU A 393 -10.02 13.02 -6.40
C GLU A 393 -9.89 13.28 -7.92
N GLY A 394 -9.12 12.47 -8.66
CA GLY A 394 -8.95 12.62 -10.11
C GLY A 394 -7.58 13.16 -10.47
N ILE A 395 -7.48 13.77 -11.65
CA ILE A 395 -6.22 14.30 -12.18
C ILE A 395 -6.26 15.83 -12.19
N ALA A 396 -5.38 16.47 -11.43
CA ALA A 396 -5.12 17.91 -11.61
C ALA A 396 -4.18 18.11 -12.79
N VAL A 397 -4.52 19.02 -13.69
CA VAL A 397 -3.66 19.49 -14.77
C VAL A 397 -3.27 20.93 -14.47
N TRP A 398 -1.99 21.15 -14.20
CA TRP A 398 -1.45 22.49 -14.10
C TRP A 398 -0.80 22.88 -15.42
N SER A 399 -1.47 23.79 -16.11
CA SER A 399 -1.02 24.29 -17.39
C SER A 399 0.21 25.17 -17.21
N ASN A 400 1.11 25.20 -18.19
CA ASN A 400 2.32 26.02 -18.14
C ASN A 400 2.02 27.54 -17.97
N ASN A 401 0.80 27.98 -18.29
CA ASN A 401 0.31 29.34 -18.04
C ASN A 401 -0.16 29.61 -16.60
N GLY A 402 -0.05 28.64 -15.69
CA GLY A 402 -0.39 28.78 -14.28
C GLY A 402 -1.80 28.37 -13.88
N ILE A 403 -2.62 27.86 -14.81
CA ILE A 403 -4.04 27.51 -14.56
C ILE A 403 -4.18 26.03 -14.18
N PHE A 404 -4.97 25.76 -13.13
CA PHE A 404 -5.38 24.40 -12.77
C PHE A 404 -6.70 24.03 -13.43
N ASN A 405 -6.75 22.84 -14.02
CA ASN A 405 -7.96 22.16 -14.44
C ASN A 405 -8.05 20.80 -13.73
N LEU A 406 -9.26 20.32 -13.50
CA LEU A 406 -9.50 19.00 -12.92
C LEU A 406 -10.09 18.08 -13.98
N LEU A 407 -9.60 16.84 -14.05
CA LEU A 407 -10.21 15.75 -14.80
C LEU A 407 -10.76 14.74 -13.78
N SER A 408 -12.08 14.61 -13.72
CA SER A 408 -12.82 13.68 -12.85
C SER A 408 -13.91 12.96 -13.65
N ILE A 409 -14.59 12.00 -13.04
CA ILE A 409 -15.72 11.27 -13.67
C ILE A 409 -16.82 12.22 -14.18
N GLU A 410 -16.97 13.39 -13.56
CA GLU A 410 -18.01 14.39 -13.89
C GLU A 410 -17.72 15.17 -15.18
N ASN A 411 -16.46 15.28 -15.59
CA ASN A 411 -16.06 16.18 -16.69
C ASN A 411 -15.06 15.55 -17.67
N SER A 412 -14.81 14.26 -17.55
CA SER A 412 -13.84 13.54 -18.36
C SER A 412 -14.27 12.08 -18.59
N GLY A 413 -13.54 11.37 -19.43
CA GLY A 413 -13.69 9.92 -19.59
C GLY A 413 -12.99 9.10 -18.52
N MET A 414 -12.60 9.65 -17.36
CA MET A 414 -12.06 8.84 -16.27
C MET A 414 -13.13 7.84 -15.77
N PRO A 415 -12.83 6.53 -15.63
CA PRO A 415 -13.79 5.53 -15.15
C PRO A 415 -13.97 5.57 -13.62
N SER A 416 -13.02 6.18 -12.92
CA SER A 416 -13.00 6.36 -11.47
C SER A 416 -12.06 7.53 -11.16
N ASP A 417 -12.39 8.35 -10.16
CA ASP A 417 -11.52 9.45 -9.72
C ASP A 417 -10.26 8.96 -8.99
N HIS A 418 -10.26 7.71 -8.55
CA HIS A 418 -9.18 7.16 -7.75
C HIS A 418 -8.08 6.55 -8.63
N ALA A 419 -7.15 7.42 -9.06
CA ALA A 419 -5.96 7.08 -9.83
C ALA A 419 -4.75 6.80 -8.94
N ASN A 420 -3.98 5.77 -9.28
CA ASN A 420 -2.80 5.34 -8.53
C ASN A 420 -1.49 5.93 -9.07
N SER A 421 -1.32 5.90 -10.39
CA SER A 421 -0.10 6.29 -11.07
C SER A 421 -0.41 6.80 -12.47
N LEU A 422 0.44 7.69 -12.98
CA LEU A 422 0.35 8.17 -14.35
C LEU A 422 1.73 8.33 -14.97
N VAL A 423 1.80 8.17 -16.29
CA VAL A 423 2.99 8.43 -17.09
C VAL A 423 2.61 9.03 -18.44
N TYR A 424 3.36 10.03 -18.88
CA TYR A 424 3.23 10.65 -20.19
C TYR A 424 4.06 9.89 -21.22
N ASP A 425 3.39 9.37 -22.24
CA ASP A 425 4.03 8.77 -23.39
C ASP A 425 4.26 9.82 -24.48
N LYS A 426 5.51 10.27 -24.60
CA LYS A 426 5.94 11.24 -25.62
C LYS A 426 5.81 10.74 -27.06
N LYS A 427 5.78 9.43 -27.30
CA LYS A 427 5.70 8.87 -28.66
C LYS A 427 4.29 8.96 -29.22
N GLU A 428 3.29 8.75 -28.37
CA GLU A 428 1.88 8.82 -28.75
C GLU A 428 1.19 10.11 -28.33
N ASN A 429 1.83 10.93 -27.49
CA ASN A 429 1.25 12.14 -26.89
C ASN A 429 -0.03 11.80 -26.10
N VAL A 430 0.07 10.78 -25.26
CA VAL A 430 -1.02 10.30 -24.39
C VAL A 430 -0.55 10.17 -22.95
N LEU A 431 -1.52 10.18 -22.02
CA LEU A 431 -1.30 9.77 -20.65
C LEU A 431 -1.81 8.35 -20.45
N TRP A 432 -0.96 7.52 -19.85
CA TRP A 432 -1.36 6.24 -19.29
C TRP A 432 -1.61 6.41 -17.82
N ILE A 433 -2.83 6.11 -17.37
CA ILE A 433 -3.28 6.34 -16.00
C ILE A 433 -3.79 5.02 -15.43
N THR A 434 -3.23 4.59 -14.31
CA THR A 434 -3.73 3.40 -13.60
C THR A 434 -4.75 3.81 -12.56
N THR A 435 -5.78 3.00 -12.40
CA THR A 435 -6.80 3.17 -11.37
C THR A 435 -6.75 2.01 -10.38
N ASN A 436 -7.27 2.23 -9.18
CA ASN A 436 -7.24 1.19 -8.15
C ASN A 436 -8.14 0.00 -8.48
N ASN A 437 -9.26 0.21 -9.18
CA ASN A 437 -10.24 -0.86 -9.44
C ASN A 437 -10.98 -0.75 -10.77
N ALA A 438 -10.57 0.14 -11.69
CA ALA A 438 -11.20 0.33 -12.99
C ALA A 438 -10.22 0.10 -14.15
N GLY A 439 -9.07 -0.54 -13.92
CA GLY A 439 -8.09 -0.87 -14.94
C GLY A 439 -7.21 0.31 -15.39
N LEU A 440 -6.74 0.23 -16.63
CA LEU A 440 -5.83 1.18 -17.27
C LEU A 440 -6.63 2.15 -18.13
N VAL A 441 -6.28 3.43 -18.08
CA VAL A 441 -6.86 4.48 -18.92
C VAL A 441 -5.79 4.98 -19.87
N ARG A 442 -6.17 5.12 -21.14
CA ARG A 442 -5.41 5.84 -22.16
C ARG A 442 -6.13 7.15 -22.43
N TYR A 443 -5.51 8.26 -22.07
CA TYR A 443 -6.04 9.59 -22.36
C TYR A 443 -5.23 10.26 -23.47
N ASP A 444 -5.82 10.37 -24.66
CA ASP A 444 -5.28 11.17 -25.76
C ASP A 444 -5.46 12.65 -25.45
N LEU A 445 -4.35 13.39 -25.36
CA LEU A 445 -4.34 14.81 -25.02
C LEU A 445 -5.06 15.70 -26.05
N LYS A 446 -5.53 15.14 -27.18
CA LYS A 446 -6.39 15.82 -28.15
C LYS A 446 -7.89 15.72 -27.84
N ASP A 447 -8.29 14.93 -26.84
CA ASP A 447 -9.67 14.62 -26.40
C ASP A 447 -10.17 13.23 -26.84
N GLY A 448 -9.61 12.18 -26.24
CA GLY A 448 -10.09 10.81 -26.39
C GLY A 448 -9.75 9.95 -25.18
N TRP A 449 -10.69 9.16 -24.69
CA TRP A 449 -10.53 8.33 -23.50
C TRP A 449 -10.85 6.88 -23.81
N GLU A 450 -9.91 6.00 -23.51
CA GLU A 450 -10.11 4.56 -23.58
C GLU A 450 -9.83 3.93 -22.23
N ASN A 451 -10.51 2.82 -21.94
CA ASN A 451 -10.33 2.08 -20.72
C ASN A 451 -10.13 0.59 -21.01
N TYR A 452 -9.08 0.01 -20.43
CA TYR A 452 -8.68 -1.38 -20.62
C TYR A 452 -8.66 -2.10 -19.27
N HIS A 453 -9.40 -3.20 -19.18
CA HIS A 453 -9.53 -4.05 -18.00
C HIS A 453 -9.82 -5.51 -18.37
N ASN A 454 -9.97 -6.36 -17.36
CA ASN A 454 -10.13 -7.81 -17.47
C ASN A 454 -11.45 -8.32 -18.10
N LYS A 455 -12.26 -7.42 -18.68
CA LYS A 455 -13.49 -7.81 -19.41
C LYS A 455 -13.49 -7.32 -20.85
N ASN A 456 -12.58 -6.42 -21.21
CA ASN A 456 -12.52 -5.83 -22.55
C ASN A 456 -11.08 -5.81 -23.12
N SER A 457 -10.13 -6.46 -22.45
CA SER A 457 -8.74 -6.57 -22.86
C SER A 457 -8.09 -7.81 -22.22
N ASP A 458 -6.88 -8.14 -22.67
CA ASP A 458 -6.06 -9.21 -22.09
C ASP A 458 -5.34 -8.83 -20.79
N ILE A 459 -5.55 -7.60 -20.28
CA ILE A 459 -5.07 -7.20 -18.95
C ILE A 459 -5.80 -8.08 -17.91
N PRO A 460 -5.09 -8.84 -17.06
CA PRO A 460 -5.72 -9.87 -16.26
C PRO A 460 -6.62 -9.30 -15.15
N THR A 461 -6.38 -8.06 -14.71
CA THR A 461 -7.05 -7.42 -13.57
C THR A 461 -7.47 -5.99 -13.83
N SER A 462 -8.40 -5.49 -13.00
CA SER A 462 -8.69 -4.05 -12.89
C SER A 462 -7.87 -3.33 -11.81
N TYR A 463 -7.07 -4.07 -11.03
CA TYR A 463 -6.23 -3.53 -9.96
C TYR A 463 -4.79 -3.34 -10.42
N ILE A 464 -4.46 -2.12 -10.81
CA ILE A 464 -3.13 -1.78 -11.35
C ILE A 464 -2.47 -0.77 -10.43
N SER A 465 -1.37 -1.14 -9.80
CA SER A 465 -0.71 -0.31 -8.79
C SER A 465 0.17 0.76 -9.42
N LYS A 466 0.96 0.41 -10.45
CA LYS A 466 1.97 1.29 -11.03
C LYS A 466 2.09 1.07 -12.53
N VAL A 467 2.25 2.17 -13.27
CA VAL A 467 2.60 2.15 -14.69
C VAL A 467 3.94 2.85 -14.88
N ILE A 468 4.78 2.26 -15.72
CA ILE A 468 6.02 2.88 -16.19
C ILE A 468 6.21 2.62 -17.68
N LEU A 469 7.06 3.40 -18.32
CA LEU A 469 7.51 3.18 -19.69
C LEU A 469 8.95 2.67 -19.70
N ASP A 470 9.24 1.70 -20.57
CA ASP A 470 10.63 1.35 -20.88
C ASP A 470 11.25 2.31 -21.91
N ASN A 471 12.56 2.16 -22.16
CA ASN A 471 13.28 3.00 -23.13
C ASN A 471 12.75 2.86 -24.57
N ASN A 472 12.06 1.75 -24.89
CA ASN A 472 11.42 1.50 -26.17
C ASN A 472 9.99 2.05 -26.23
N GLY A 473 9.48 2.63 -25.15
CA GLY A 473 8.10 3.13 -25.05
C GLY A 473 7.07 2.01 -24.83
N ASN A 474 7.50 0.80 -24.46
CA ASN A 474 6.57 -0.22 -24.01
C ASN A 474 6.05 0.13 -22.62
N ILE A 475 4.79 -0.17 -22.37
CA ILE A 475 4.14 0.10 -21.10
C ILE A 475 4.30 -1.14 -20.23
N LEU A 476 4.79 -0.96 -19.02
CA LEU A 476 4.85 -2.02 -18.02
C LEU A 476 3.91 -1.67 -16.86
N LEU A 477 3.13 -2.67 -16.43
CA LEU A 477 2.18 -2.53 -15.35
C LEU A 477 2.54 -3.50 -14.22
N ALA A 478 2.68 -2.96 -13.02
CA ALA A 478 2.57 -3.75 -11.80
C ALA A 478 1.07 -3.91 -11.48
N THR A 479 0.63 -5.16 -11.40
CA THR A 479 -0.76 -5.51 -11.16
C THR A 479 -0.90 -6.52 -10.02
N ARG A 480 -2.11 -6.69 -9.50
CA ARG A 480 -2.40 -7.76 -8.52
C ARG A 480 -2.37 -9.17 -9.13
N GLN A 481 -2.18 -9.30 -10.44
CA GLN A 481 -2.19 -10.56 -11.19
C GLN A 481 -0.95 -10.72 -12.08
N GLY A 482 0.18 -10.23 -11.59
CA GLY A 482 1.49 -10.36 -12.19
C GLY A 482 1.92 -9.14 -12.98
N LEU A 483 2.98 -9.32 -13.78
CA LEU A 483 3.53 -8.30 -14.66
C LEU A 483 2.75 -8.30 -15.97
N VAL A 484 2.35 -7.12 -16.43
CA VAL A 484 1.82 -6.92 -17.79
C VAL A 484 2.76 -6.03 -18.57
N LYS A 485 3.06 -6.43 -19.81
CA LYS A 485 3.74 -5.57 -20.79
C LYS A 485 2.82 -5.34 -21.96
N ILE A 486 2.69 -4.09 -22.36
CA ILE A 486 1.92 -3.67 -23.53
C ILE A 486 2.91 -3.07 -24.53
N GLU A 487 2.98 -3.71 -25.70
CA GLU A 487 3.89 -3.34 -26.78
C GLU A 487 3.08 -2.94 -27.99
N LYS A 488 3.57 -1.96 -28.75
CA LYS A 488 2.95 -1.60 -30.02
C LYS A 488 3.30 -2.65 -31.09
N LYS A 489 2.32 -2.97 -31.95
CA LYS A 489 2.48 -3.89 -33.09
C LYS A 489 3.36 -3.33 -34.20
#